data_AF-A0A7X7EQ10-F1
#
_entry.id   AF-A0A7X7EQ10-F1
#
_cell.length_a   1.000
_cell.length_b   1.000
_cell.length_c   1.000
_cell.angle_alpha   90.00
_cell.angle_beta   90.00
_cell.angle_gamma   90.00
#
_symmetry.space_group_name_H-M   'P 1'
#
loop_
_entity.id
_entity.type
_entity.pdbx_description
1 polymer ?
#
loop_
_entity_poly.entity_id
_entity_poly.type
_entity_poly.pdbx_seq_one_letter_code
_entity_poly.pdbx_strand_id
1 'polypeptide(L)'
;MATDPAAPLKSFKPKHKFFVGIDSDGCAFDTMEIKHKECFIPNIIQYWNLQAVSKYAREAAEFVNLYSEWRGINRFPALTMVFDLLSERREVQQRQVEIPKAQAVRDFINSGLPLGNPALKQEVQRTNDPVLIQCLQWSEAVNNTIADMVKGVPPFPFVRESLKMLAENADAMVVSQTPGEALCREWAEHHIDPYVAVIAGQEMGTKK
;
A
#
# COMPACT_ATOMS: atom_id res chain seq x y z
N MET A 1 7.97 -22.10 -13.45
CA MET A 1 6.55 -21.72 -13.45
C MET A 1 6.34 -20.88 -12.20
N ALA A 2 5.81 -19.66 -12.31
CA ALA A 2 5.50 -18.87 -11.12
C ALA A 2 4.41 -19.61 -10.32
N THR A 3 4.67 -19.88 -9.05
CA THR A 3 3.68 -20.43 -8.12
C THR A 3 2.54 -19.43 -7.99
N ASP A 4 1.30 -19.89 -8.16
CA ASP A 4 0.10 -19.07 -7.95
C ASP A 4 0.11 -18.52 -6.50
N PRO A 5 0.29 -17.21 -6.31
CA PRO A 5 0.39 -16.63 -4.97
C PRO A 5 -0.89 -16.86 -4.16
N ALA A 6 -2.04 -17.02 -4.82
CA ALA A 6 -3.31 -17.28 -4.16
C ALA A 6 -3.57 -18.77 -3.83
N ALA A 7 -2.63 -19.68 -4.14
CA ALA A 7 -2.80 -21.11 -3.85
C ALA A 7 -3.15 -21.43 -2.38
N PRO A 8 -2.55 -20.78 -1.36
CA PRO A 8 -2.94 -20.97 0.04
C PRO A 8 -4.42 -20.65 0.31
N LEU A 9 -4.96 -19.61 -0.33
CA LEU A 9 -6.37 -19.25 -0.20
C LEU A 9 -7.28 -20.30 -0.87
N LYS A 10 -6.92 -20.72 -2.09
CA LYS A 10 -7.70 -21.70 -2.87
C LYS A 10 -7.74 -23.09 -2.23
N SER A 11 -6.69 -23.45 -1.50
CA SER A 11 -6.56 -24.75 -0.83
C SER A 11 -7.03 -24.75 0.62
N PHE A 12 -7.38 -23.59 1.16
CA PHE A 12 -7.84 -23.46 2.53
C PHE A 12 -9.12 -24.26 2.77
N LYS A 13 -9.14 -25.05 3.85
CA LYS A 13 -10.31 -25.79 4.31
C LYS A 13 -10.81 -25.16 5.61
N PRO A 14 -12.04 -24.63 5.65
CA PRO A 14 -12.61 -24.06 6.87
C PRO A 14 -12.59 -25.06 8.01
N LYS A 15 -12.20 -24.60 9.19
CA LYS A 15 -12.23 -25.35 10.45
C LYS A 15 -13.37 -24.88 11.35
N HIS A 16 -13.87 -23.66 11.12
CA HIS A 16 -14.92 -23.04 11.91
C HIS A 16 -16.12 -22.66 11.05
N LYS A 17 -17.25 -22.38 11.72
CA LYS A 17 -18.47 -21.88 11.07
C LYS A 17 -18.33 -20.42 10.62
N PHE A 18 -17.45 -19.67 11.29
CA PHE A 18 -17.26 -18.24 11.06
C PHE A 18 -15.87 -17.96 10.48
N PHE A 19 -15.79 -16.90 9.69
CA PHE A 19 -14.56 -16.40 9.08
C PHE A 19 -14.38 -14.92 9.41
N VAL A 20 -13.16 -14.50 9.72
CA VAL A 20 -12.79 -13.11 9.95
C VAL A 20 -11.61 -12.73 9.07
N GLY A 21 -11.84 -11.77 8.17
CA GLY A 21 -10.78 -11.09 7.42
C GLY A 21 -10.25 -9.90 8.21
N ILE A 22 -8.94 -9.86 8.46
CA ILE A 22 -8.28 -8.85 9.27
C ILE A 22 -7.41 -7.99 8.36
N ASP A 23 -7.67 -6.70 8.33
CA ASP A 23 -6.71 -5.78 7.72
C ASP A 23 -5.49 -5.62 8.64
N SER A 24 -4.31 -5.44 8.05
CA SER A 24 -3.08 -5.30 8.84
C SER A 24 -2.86 -3.84 9.25
N ASP A 25 -2.65 -2.98 8.25
CA ASP A 25 -2.24 -1.59 8.47
C ASP A 25 -3.44 -0.74 8.92
N GLY A 26 -3.30 -0.11 10.08
CA GLY A 26 -4.36 0.71 10.67
C GLY A 26 -5.53 -0.10 11.28
N CYS A 27 -5.36 -1.41 11.47
CA CYS A 27 -6.33 -2.26 12.17
C CYS A 27 -5.63 -3.21 13.15
N ALA A 28 -4.65 -3.99 12.69
CA ALA A 28 -3.77 -4.76 13.57
C ALA A 28 -2.62 -3.91 14.11
N PHE A 29 -2.06 -3.01 13.28
CA PHE A 29 -0.89 -2.20 13.60
C PHE A 29 -1.11 -0.70 13.36
N ASP A 30 -0.50 0.15 14.18
CA ASP A 30 -0.50 1.61 14.00
C ASP A 30 0.61 2.08 13.05
N THR A 31 0.65 1.49 11.85
CA THR A 31 1.73 1.65 10.87
C THR A 31 1.40 2.65 9.77
N MET A 32 0.14 3.05 9.63
CA MET A 32 -0.31 3.90 8.52
C MET A 32 0.36 5.28 8.55
N GLU A 33 0.38 5.92 9.71
CA GLU A 33 0.98 7.24 9.90
C GLU A 33 2.46 7.25 9.50
N ILE A 34 3.27 6.37 10.08
CA ILE A 34 4.71 6.30 9.78
C ILE A 34 4.99 5.89 8.33
N LYS A 35 4.26 4.90 7.78
CA LYS A 35 4.40 4.50 6.38
C LYS A 35 4.15 5.70 5.47
N HIS A 36 3.07 6.45 5.68
CA HIS A 36 2.75 7.56 4.79
C HIS A 36 3.63 8.79 5.02
N LYS A 37 3.74 9.29 6.25
CA LYS A 37 4.44 10.54 6.57
C LYS A 37 5.95 10.46 6.37
N GLU A 38 6.53 9.30 6.65
CA GLU A 38 7.98 9.13 6.62
C GLU A 38 8.48 8.33 5.40
N CYS A 39 7.65 7.51 4.77
CA CYS A 39 8.06 6.71 3.61
C CYS A 39 7.43 7.18 2.30
N PHE A 40 6.10 7.18 2.18
CA PHE A 40 5.45 7.54 0.92
C PHE A 40 5.65 9.01 0.55
N ILE A 41 5.31 9.92 1.45
CA ILE A 41 5.23 11.35 1.16
C ILE A 41 6.62 11.95 0.82
N PRO A 42 7.70 11.64 1.56
CA PRO A 42 9.04 12.09 1.19
C PRO A 42 9.46 11.55 -0.18
N ASN A 43 9.15 10.29 -0.51
CA ASN A 43 9.43 9.72 -1.82
C ASN A 43 8.57 10.34 -2.93
N ILE A 44 7.29 10.67 -2.69
CA ILE A 44 6.46 11.41 -3.66
C ILE A 44 7.12 12.75 -3.97
N ILE A 45 7.53 13.50 -2.94
CA ILE A 45 8.16 14.82 -3.11
C ILE A 45 9.48 14.69 -3.88
N GLN A 46 10.31 13.72 -3.51
CA GLN A 46 11.63 13.53 -4.09
C GLN A 46 11.57 13.09 -5.55
N TYR A 47 10.83 12.01 -5.84
CA TYR A 47 10.84 11.39 -7.17
C TYR A 47 10.02 12.18 -8.19
N TRP A 48 9.06 13.00 -7.77
CA TRP A 48 8.21 13.79 -8.66
C TRP A 48 8.52 15.29 -8.65
N ASN A 49 9.69 15.66 -8.10
CA ASN A 49 10.20 17.04 -8.08
C ASN A 49 9.23 18.07 -7.46
N LEU A 50 8.54 17.70 -6.38
CA LEU A 50 7.54 18.55 -5.74
C LEU A 50 8.08 19.39 -4.58
N GLN A 51 9.41 19.57 -4.47
CA GLN A 51 10.06 20.26 -3.34
C GLN A 51 9.52 21.69 -3.16
N ALA A 52 9.30 22.41 -4.26
CA ALA A 52 8.75 23.77 -4.28
C ALA A 52 7.32 23.88 -3.73
N VAL A 53 6.58 22.78 -3.65
CA VAL A 53 5.22 22.70 -3.09
C VAL A 53 5.12 21.62 -2.01
N SER A 54 6.25 21.24 -1.40
CA SER A 54 6.35 20.12 -0.46
C SER A 54 5.34 20.16 0.68
N LYS A 55 5.07 21.35 1.23
CA LYS A 55 4.00 21.55 2.22
C LYS A 55 2.65 21.03 1.71
N TYR A 56 2.25 21.43 0.51
CA TYR A 56 0.96 21.08 -0.07
C TYR A 56 0.94 19.64 -0.56
N ALA A 57 2.08 19.12 -1.02
CA ALA A 57 2.22 17.70 -1.38
C ALA A 57 2.00 16.79 -0.17
N ARG A 58 2.50 17.20 1.02
CA ARG A 58 2.21 16.51 2.29
C ARG A 58 0.71 16.51 2.58
N GLU A 59 0.09 17.68 2.61
CA GLU A 59 -1.34 17.82 2.92
C GLU A 59 -2.23 17.00 1.96
N ALA A 60 -1.98 17.06 0.66
CA ALA A 60 -2.74 16.30 -0.34
C ALA A 60 -2.55 14.79 -0.16
N ALA A 61 -1.32 14.33 0.08
CA ALA A 61 -1.02 12.92 0.26
C ALA A 61 -1.58 12.37 1.58
N GLU A 62 -1.54 13.14 2.67
CA GLU A 62 -2.19 12.77 3.94
C GLU A 62 -3.71 12.70 3.77
N PHE A 63 -4.33 13.66 3.08
CA PHE A 63 -5.77 13.63 2.82
C PHE A 63 -6.16 12.38 2.03
N VAL A 64 -5.46 12.07 0.93
CA VAL A 64 -5.77 10.89 0.10
C VAL A 64 -5.56 9.59 0.87
N ASN A 65 -4.46 9.47 1.62
CA ASN A 65 -4.04 8.18 2.14
C ASN A 65 -4.42 7.92 3.61
N LEU A 66 -4.70 8.95 4.40
CA LEU A 66 -4.92 8.84 5.85
C LEU A 66 -6.29 9.38 6.29
N TYR A 67 -6.71 10.53 5.74
CA TYR A 67 -7.78 11.34 6.33
C TYR A 67 -9.00 11.58 5.43
N SER A 68 -9.24 10.69 4.47
CA SER A 68 -10.44 10.70 3.62
C SER A 68 -10.99 9.29 3.41
N GLU A 69 -12.10 9.18 2.68
CA GLU A 69 -12.70 7.91 2.28
C GLU A 69 -11.80 7.05 1.37
N TRP A 70 -10.77 7.67 0.77
CA TRP A 70 -9.80 6.96 -0.08
C TRP A 70 -8.66 6.30 0.70
N ARG A 71 -8.67 6.41 2.04
CA ARG A 71 -7.70 5.77 2.92
C ARG A 71 -7.54 4.29 2.56
N GLY A 72 -6.30 3.86 2.34
CA GLY A 72 -5.97 2.48 1.98
C GLY A 72 -6.21 2.11 0.51
N ILE A 73 -6.47 3.09 -0.37
CA ILE A 73 -6.46 2.86 -1.83
C ILE A 73 -5.06 2.43 -2.30
N ASN A 74 -5.00 1.75 -3.46
CA ASN A 74 -3.74 1.39 -4.08
C ASN A 74 -2.85 2.62 -4.33
N ARG A 75 -1.54 2.44 -4.18
CA ARG A 75 -0.54 3.51 -4.26
C ARG A 75 -0.53 4.27 -5.60
N PHE A 76 -0.83 3.62 -6.73
CA PHE A 76 -0.77 4.28 -8.04
C PHE A 76 -1.97 5.23 -8.25
N PRO A 77 -3.24 4.80 -8.03
CA PRO A 77 -4.37 5.73 -7.97
C PRO A 77 -4.15 6.86 -6.94
N ALA A 78 -3.68 6.53 -5.73
CA ALA A 78 -3.40 7.54 -4.70
C ALA A 78 -2.46 8.63 -5.21
N LEU A 79 -1.37 8.24 -5.88
CA LEU A 79 -0.39 9.17 -6.45
C LEU A 79 -1.03 10.13 -7.46
N THR A 80 -1.85 9.60 -8.38
CA THR A 80 -2.51 10.45 -9.38
C THR A 80 -3.51 11.42 -8.75
N MET A 81 -4.21 11.01 -7.70
CA MET A 81 -5.14 11.88 -6.96
C MET A 81 -4.39 12.99 -6.21
N VAL A 82 -3.20 12.71 -5.68
CA VAL A 82 -2.34 13.74 -5.09
C VAL A 82 -1.97 14.80 -6.14
N PHE A 83 -1.62 14.40 -7.36
CA PHE A 83 -1.34 15.35 -8.43
C PHE A 83 -2.57 16.17 -8.84
N ASP A 84 -3.75 15.55 -8.89
CA ASP A 84 -4.99 16.24 -9.21
C ASP A 84 -5.31 17.32 -8.17
N LEU A 85 -5.28 16.95 -6.87
CA LEU A 85 -5.49 17.90 -5.77
C LEU A 85 -4.47 19.04 -5.75
N LEU A 86 -3.20 18.75 -6.04
CA LEU A 86 -2.17 19.78 -6.13
C LEU A 86 -2.42 20.75 -7.28
N SER A 87 -2.84 20.24 -8.44
CA SER A 87 -3.08 21.04 -9.65
C SER A 87 -4.24 22.02 -9.46
N GLU A 88 -5.24 21.65 -8.65
CA GLU A 88 -6.40 22.50 -8.32
C GLU A 88 -6.12 23.54 -7.24
N ARG A 89 -5.02 23.40 -6.48
CA ARG A 89 -4.73 24.23 -5.32
C ARG A 89 -4.20 25.61 -5.74
N ARG A 90 -4.88 26.68 -5.32
CA ARG A 90 -4.51 28.07 -5.65
C ARG A 90 -3.07 28.40 -5.30
N GLU A 91 -2.59 28.00 -4.13
CA GLU A 91 -1.23 28.30 -3.65
C GLU A 91 -0.14 27.54 -4.42
N VAL A 92 -0.48 26.41 -5.04
CA VAL A 92 0.40 25.69 -5.95
C VAL A 92 0.45 26.42 -7.30
N GLN A 93 -0.70 26.79 -7.85
CA GLN A 93 -0.80 27.55 -9.10
C GLN A 93 -0.04 28.89 -9.04
N GLN A 94 -0.15 29.59 -7.90
CA GLN A 94 0.56 30.85 -7.66
C GLN A 94 2.10 30.70 -7.63
N ARG A 95 2.61 29.50 -7.33
CA ARG A 95 4.05 29.20 -7.38
C ARG A 95 4.54 28.83 -8.78
N GLN A 96 3.64 28.74 -9.77
CA GLN A 96 3.95 28.40 -11.15
C GLN A 96 4.71 27.07 -11.28
N VAL A 97 4.48 26.14 -10.34
CA VAL A 97 5.06 24.80 -10.37
C VAL A 97 4.22 23.93 -11.30
N GLU A 98 4.87 23.29 -12.26
CA GLU A 98 4.21 22.31 -13.12
C GLU A 98 4.02 21.00 -12.35
N ILE A 99 2.76 20.62 -12.13
CA ILE A 99 2.43 19.35 -11.49
C ILE A 99 2.39 18.24 -12.54
N PRO A 100 3.02 17.08 -12.29
CA PRO A 100 3.02 15.97 -13.24
C PRO A 100 1.61 15.49 -13.58
N LYS A 101 1.25 15.46 -14.86
CA LYS A 101 0.00 14.84 -15.31
C LYS A 101 0.01 13.31 -15.16
N ALA A 102 1.20 12.71 -15.26
CA ALA A 102 1.47 11.28 -15.14
C ALA A 102 0.56 10.40 -16.04
N GLN A 103 0.35 10.79 -17.30
CA GLN A 103 -0.61 10.12 -18.18
C GLN A 103 -0.33 8.63 -18.35
N ALA A 104 0.93 8.23 -18.58
CA ALA A 104 1.26 6.82 -18.72
C ALA A 104 0.94 6.00 -17.45
N VAL A 105 1.05 6.60 -16.25
CA VAL A 105 0.63 5.95 -15.00
C VAL A 105 -0.89 5.79 -14.95
N ARG A 106 -1.66 6.79 -15.41
CA ARG A 106 -3.12 6.70 -15.52
C ARG A 106 -3.54 5.63 -16.51
N ASP A 107 -2.87 5.52 -17.64
CA ASP A 107 -3.12 4.49 -18.65
C ASP A 107 -2.81 3.09 -18.08
N PHE A 108 -1.72 2.95 -17.32
CA PHE A 108 -1.41 1.72 -16.58
C PHE A 108 -2.50 1.38 -15.56
N ILE A 109 -2.99 2.34 -14.78
CA ILE A 109 -4.09 2.14 -13.82
C ILE A 109 -5.35 1.63 -14.53
N ASN A 110 -5.66 2.16 -15.71
CA ASN A 110 -6.85 1.81 -16.49
C ASN A 110 -6.69 0.57 -17.39
N SER A 111 -5.48 0.00 -17.47
CA SER A 111 -5.18 -1.12 -18.36
C SER A 111 -5.84 -2.45 -17.97
N GLY A 112 -6.34 -2.55 -16.74
CA GLY A 112 -6.82 -3.82 -16.16
C GLY A 112 -5.69 -4.75 -15.69
N LEU A 113 -4.42 -4.34 -15.84
CA LEU A 113 -3.28 -5.08 -15.28
C LEU A 113 -3.27 -4.99 -13.75
N PRO A 114 -2.69 -5.98 -13.04
CA PRO A 114 -2.49 -5.91 -11.60
C PRO A 114 -1.70 -4.66 -11.20
N LEU A 115 -2.18 -3.91 -10.20
CA LEU A 115 -1.58 -2.65 -9.77
C LEU A 115 -0.46 -2.86 -8.75
N GLY A 116 0.62 -3.52 -9.18
CA GLY A 116 1.81 -3.78 -8.36
C GLY A 116 3.12 -3.65 -9.14
N ASN A 117 4.24 -3.56 -8.42
CA ASN A 117 5.58 -3.42 -9.02
C ASN A 117 5.91 -4.50 -10.07
N PRO A 118 5.54 -5.79 -9.93
CA PRO A 118 5.82 -6.79 -10.96
C PRO A 118 5.18 -6.46 -12.32
N ALA A 119 3.92 -6.04 -12.33
CA ALA A 119 3.23 -5.66 -13.56
C ALA A 119 3.78 -4.34 -14.12
N LEU A 120 4.05 -3.35 -13.25
CA LEU A 120 4.66 -2.09 -13.67
C LEU A 120 6.05 -2.30 -14.31
N LYS A 121 6.87 -3.22 -13.78
CA LYS A 121 8.16 -3.61 -14.38
C LYS A 121 8.00 -4.15 -15.80
N GLN A 122 7.02 -5.04 -16.00
CA GLN A 122 6.74 -5.60 -17.32
C GLN A 122 6.29 -4.51 -18.29
N GLU A 123 5.44 -3.58 -17.82
CA GLU A 123 4.95 -2.49 -18.64
C GLU A 123 6.07 -1.49 -19.01
N VAL A 124 6.98 -1.19 -18.08
CA VAL A 124 8.20 -0.42 -18.33
C VAL A 124 9.06 -1.09 -19.41
N GLN A 125 9.28 -2.41 -19.32
CA GLN A 125 10.06 -3.14 -20.33
C GLN A 125 9.40 -3.12 -21.70
N ARG A 126 8.06 -3.19 -21.74
CA ARG A 126 7.27 -3.21 -22.97
C ARG A 126 7.27 -1.86 -23.69
N THR A 127 7.16 -0.77 -22.95
CA THR A 127 6.94 0.58 -23.49
C THR A 127 8.20 1.44 -23.53
N ASN A 128 9.14 1.18 -22.63
CA ASN A 128 10.27 2.07 -22.32
C ASN A 128 9.84 3.52 -22.04
N ASP A 129 8.63 3.71 -21.49
CA ASP A 129 8.07 5.02 -21.21
C ASP A 129 8.77 5.67 -20.01
N PRO A 130 9.28 6.91 -20.14
CA PRO A 130 10.05 7.56 -19.09
C PRO A 130 9.23 7.85 -17.82
N VAL A 131 7.93 8.11 -17.94
CA VAL A 131 7.04 8.35 -16.79
C VAL A 131 6.80 7.05 -16.03
N LEU A 132 6.62 5.93 -16.73
CA LEU A 132 6.52 4.62 -16.09
C LEU A 132 7.81 4.20 -15.41
N ILE A 133 8.96 4.49 -16.01
CA ILE A 133 10.28 4.26 -15.39
C ILE A 133 10.40 5.05 -14.08
N GLN A 134 10.05 6.34 -14.09
CA GLN A 134 10.05 7.19 -12.89
C GLN A 134 9.07 6.68 -11.82
N CYS A 135 7.87 6.25 -12.23
CA CYS A 135 6.88 5.66 -11.33
C CYS A 135 7.39 4.37 -10.68
N LEU A 136 8.07 3.51 -11.45
CA LEU A 136 8.67 2.29 -10.92
C LEU A 136 9.76 2.62 -9.90
N GLN A 137 10.66 3.55 -10.22
CA GLN A 137 11.72 3.99 -9.31
C GLN A 137 11.13 4.54 -8.00
N TRP A 138 10.10 5.38 -8.08
CA TRP A 138 9.38 5.88 -6.90
C TRP A 138 8.80 4.73 -6.07
N SER A 139 8.10 3.79 -6.71
CA SER A 139 7.40 2.70 -6.00
C SER A 139 8.37 1.71 -5.35
N GLU A 140 9.52 1.45 -5.97
CA GLU A 140 10.58 0.65 -5.37
C GLU A 140 11.28 1.39 -4.22
N ALA A 141 11.53 2.69 -4.37
CA ALA A 141 12.11 3.51 -3.32
C ALA A 141 11.23 3.56 -2.07
N VAL A 142 9.91 3.68 -2.23
CA VAL A 142 8.95 3.58 -1.13
C VAL A 142 9.09 2.25 -0.39
N ASN A 143 9.16 1.11 -1.10
CA ASN A 143 9.34 -0.19 -0.46
C ASN A 143 10.65 -0.26 0.33
N ASN A 144 11.73 0.27 -0.22
CA ASN A 144 13.03 0.31 0.45
C ASN A 144 12.98 1.17 1.71
N THR A 145 12.36 2.35 1.66
CA THR A 145 12.20 3.22 2.84
C THR A 145 11.34 2.56 3.91
N ILE A 146 10.25 1.88 3.54
CA ILE A 146 9.41 1.13 4.50
C ILE A 146 10.23 0.03 5.19
N ALA A 147 11.00 -0.75 4.42
CA ALA A 147 11.80 -1.84 4.97
C ALA A 147 12.89 -1.36 5.95
N ASP A 148 13.47 -0.18 5.70
CA ASP A 148 14.49 0.42 6.58
C ASP A 148 13.89 1.07 7.83
N MET A 149 12.76 1.76 7.67
CA MET A 149 12.22 2.69 8.65
C MET A 149 11.15 2.09 9.57
N VAL A 150 10.27 1.24 9.04
CA VAL A 150 9.09 0.74 9.76
C VAL A 150 9.41 -0.61 10.39
N LYS A 151 9.80 -0.57 11.67
CA LYS A 151 10.17 -1.73 12.49
C LYS A 151 9.79 -1.51 13.94
N GLY A 152 9.46 -2.57 14.67
CA GLY A 152 9.15 -2.52 16.09
C GLY A 152 7.85 -1.80 16.45
N VAL A 153 6.91 -1.67 15.51
CA VAL A 153 5.59 -1.06 15.76
C VAL A 153 4.66 -2.11 16.34
N PRO A 154 4.33 -2.07 17.65
CA PRO A 154 3.52 -3.12 18.26
C PRO A 154 2.10 -3.14 17.69
N PRO A 155 1.39 -4.29 17.80
CA PRO A 155 -0.03 -4.33 17.51
C PRO A 155 -0.80 -3.34 18.39
N PHE A 156 -1.96 -2.89 17.92
CA PHE A 156 -2.86 -2.10 18.76
C PHE A 156 -3.25 -2.86 20.05
N PRO A 157 -3.59 -2.14 21.13
CA PRO A 157 -4.11 -2.76 22.34
C PRO A 157 -5.24 -3.74 22.02
N PHE A 158 -5.24 -4.88 22.71
CA PHE A 158 -6.23 -5.97 22.56
C PHE A 158 -6.21 -6.75 21.23
N VAL A 159 -5.35 -6.43 20.26
CA VAL A 159 -5.24 -7.22 19.02
C VAL A 159 -4.83 -8.65 19.32
N ARG A 160 -3.83 -8.85 20.19
CA ARG A 160 -3.35 -10.21 20.53
C ARG A 160 -4.42 -11.02 21.26
N GLU A 161 -5.11 -10.41 22.21
CA GLU A 161 -6.20 -11.01 22.97
C GLU A 161 -7.36 -11.39 22.06
N SER A 162 -7.72 -10.49 21.14
CA SER A 162 -8.77 -10.72 20.15
C SER A 162 -8.39 -11.86 19.20
N LEU A 163 -7.14 -11.90 18.72
CA LEU A 163 -6.63 -12.97 17.86
C LEU A 163 -6.67 -14.35 18.56
N LYS A 164 -6.29 -14.41 19.84
CA LYS A 164 -6.41 -15.65 20.63
C LYS A 164 -7.85 -16.13 20.72
N MET A 165 -8.79 -15.23 21.02
CA MET A 165 -10.21 -15.55 21.07
C MET A 165 -10.74 -15.98 19.69
N LEU A 166 -10.33 -15.31 18.62
CA LEU A 166 -10.73 -15.67 17.26
C LEU A 166 -10.22 -17.06 16.87
N ALA A 167 -8.98 -17.41 17.21
CA ALA A 167 -8.40 -18.71 16.87
C ALA A 167 -9.18 -19.92 17.44
N GLU A 168 -9.96 -19.72 18.50
CA GLU A 168 -10.84 -20.74 19.09
C GLU A 168 -12.25 -20.80 18.47
N ASN A 169 -12.67 -19.75 17.76
CA ASN A 169 -14.07 -19.55 17.38
C ASN A 169 -14.29 -19.31 15.88
N ALA A 170 -13.26 -18.93 15.13
CA ALA A 170 -13.34 -18.55 13.74
C ALA A 170 -12.03 -18.83 13.00
N ASP A 171 -12.13 -19.05 11.69
CA ASP A 171 -10.97 -19.00 10.81
C ASP A 171 -10.61 -17.53 10.56
N ALA A 172 -9.39 -17.14 10.89
CA ALA A 172 -8.91 -15.77 10.68
C ALA A 172 -7.87 -15.73 9.55
N MET A 173 -7.92 -14.70 8.71
CA MET A 173 -6.89 -14.44 7.70
C MET A 173 -6.55 -12.96 7.67
N VAL A 174 -5.28 -12.64 7.43
CA VAL A 174 -4.92 -11.26 7.07
C VAL A 174 -5.36 -11.03 5.63
N VAL A 175 -6.07 -9.94 5.38
CA VAL A 175 -6.50 -9.52 4.05
C VAL A 175 -6.07 -8.06 3.90
N SER A 176 -4.98 -7.82 3.18
CA SER A 176 -4.36 -6.49 3.10
C SER A 176 -3.88 -6.16 1.68
N GLN A 177 -3.83 -4.86 1.37
CA GLN A 177 -3.24 -4.33 0.13
C GLN A 177 -1.74 -4.06 0.25
N THR A 178 -1.14 -4.44 1.37
CA THR A 178 0.30 -4.37 1.61
C THR A 178 0.99 -5.59 0.97
N PRO A 179 2.23 -5.45 0.45
CA PRO A 179 2.99 -6.59 -0.04
C PRO A 179 3.07 -7.73 0.97
N GLY A 180 2.86 -8.97 0.53
CA GLY A 180 2.85 -10.15 1.41
C GLY A 180 4.12 -10.33 2.24
N GLU A 181 5.30 -10.00 1.68
CA GLU A 181 6.58 -10.05 2.41
C GLU A 181 6.58 -9.15 3.65
N ALA A 182 6.11 -7.90 3.51
CA ALA A 182 6.07 -6.96 4.62
C ALA A 182 5.08 -7.41 5.69
N LEU A 183 3.90 -7.92 5.29
CA LEU A 183 2.92 -8.47 6.22
C LEU A 183 3.48 -9.65 7.02
N CYS A 184 4.10 -10.62 6.35
CA CYS A 184 4.69 -11.77 7.02
C CYS A 184 5.77 -11.35 8.02
N ARG A 185 6.63 -10.39 7.64
CA ARG A 185 7.67 -9.85 8.53
C ARG A 185 7.06 -9.17 9.77
N GLU A 186 6.12 -8.25 9.57
CA GLU A 186 5.47 -7.48 10.65
C GLU A 186 4.70 -8.41 11.62
N TRP A 187 3.94 -9.37 11.11
CA TRP A 187 3.18 -10.30 11.95
C TRP A 187 4.09 -11.28 12.71
N ALA A 188 5.17 -11.74 12.07
CA ALA A 188 6.16 -12.63 12.69
C ALA A 188 6.99 -11.92 13.77
N GLU A 189 7.37 -10.65 13.55
CA GLU A 189 8.10 -9.81 14.52
C GLU A 189 7.38 -9.75 15.88
N HIS A 190 6.05 -9.77 15.86
CA HIS A 190 5.22 -9.71 17.06
C HIS A 190 4.64 -11.05 17.48
N HIS A 191 5.01 -12.16 16.84
CA HIS A 191 4.53 -13.50 17.17
C HIS A 191 3.00 -13.59 17.22
N ILE A 192 2.33 -12.98 16.24
CA ILE A 192 0.87 -13.06 16.09
C ILE A 192 0.43 -13.79 14.82
N ASP A 193 1.37 -14.09 13.93
CA ASP A 193 1.16 -14.91 12.74
C ASP A 193 0.56 -16.31 13.00
N PRO A 194 0.79 -17.01 14.15
CA PRO A 194 0.20 -18.34 14.34
C PRO A 194 -1.32 -18.29 14.60
N TYR A 195 -1.90 -17.12 14.83
CA TYR A 195 -3.33 -16.96 15.08
C TYR A 195 -4.16 -16.83 13.79
N VAL A 196 -3.52 -16.71 12.63
CA VAL A 196 -4.18 -16.58 11.33
C VAL A 196 -3.80 -17.74 10.42
N ALA A 197 -4.75 -18.20 9.62
CA ALA A 197 -4.56 -19.33 8.71
C ALA A 197 -3.73 -18.96 7.48
N VAL A 198 -3.91 -17.73 6.98
CA VAL A 198 -3.24 -17.21 5.78
C VAL A 198 -2.99 -15.72 5.97
N ILE A 199 -1.81 -15.26 5.54
CA ILE A 199 -1.49 -13.85 5.40
C ILE A 199 -1.62 -13.47 3.92
N ALA A 200 -2.74 -12.88 3.52
CA ALA A 200 -3.01 -12.50 2.15
C ALA A 200 -2.67 -11.04 1.86
N GLY A 201 -1.56 -10.83 1.16
CA GLY A 201 -1.14 -9.53 0.63
C GLY A 201 -1.70 -9.23 -0.76
N GLN A 202 -1.36 -8.06 -1.30
CA GLN A 202 -1.84 -7.55 -2.60
C GLN A 202 -1.61 -8.51 -3.78
N GLU A 203 -0.62 -9.39 -3.69
CA GLU A 203 -0.29 -10.35 -4.76
C GLU A 203 -1.32 -11.48 -4.86
N MET A 204 -2.16 -11.67 -3.84
CA MET A 204 -3.11 -12.79 -3.73
C MET A 204 -4.55 -12.43 -4.13
N GLY A 205 -4.84 -11.17 -4.46
CA GLY A 205 -6.16 -10.71 -4.91
C GLY A 205 -6.50 -9.29 -4.47
N THR A 206 -7.77 -8.89 -4.66
CA THR A 206 -8.30 -7.58 -4.25
C THR A 206 -9.31 -7.71 -3.10
N LYS A 207 -9.44 -6.66 -2.28
CA LYS A 207 -10.48 -6.54 -1.24
C LYS A 207 -11.89 -6.26 -1.80
N LYS A 208 -11.98 -5.75 -3.03
CA LYS A 208 -13.21 -5.47 -3.76
C LYS A 208 -13.58 -6.65 -4.65
#